data_AF-A0A8S3EKB0-F1
#
_entry.id   AF-A0A8S3EKB0-F1
#
_cell.length_a   1.000
_cell.length_b   1.000
_cell.length_c   1.000
_cell.angle_alpha   90.00
_cell.angle_beta   90.00
_cell.angle_gamma   90.00
#
_symmetry.space_group_name_H-M   'P 1'
#
loop_
_entity.id
_entity.type
_entity.pdbx_description
1 polymer ?
#
loop_
_entity_poly.entity_id
_entity_poly.type
_entity_poly.pdbx_seq_one_letter_code
_entity_poly.pdbx_strand_id
1 'polypeptide(L)'
;QNLQETQDESAVFDDDNEPSTGLISLIRKNSLQAGIANDTTNTIVADDSTSYYSADDDTTTAGITSIPTITSANVEEEEVSYDNDDEMNMSILKSKLKHLFILSENGKPVFTRYGDEENLVTLMGVMQTLVSFSEVIASSQLNYIKAGRCRIAFLHKEPLIFVLISYINEHPMCLTQQLTYAYHQIISTLTLSRIKQKFTVQPNFDLRRWLSNAEKKLLYNIIDMYEHDLGMVMTCARCLVLAANVRTQIGQIVAQTIRGQKDMIFAIILAHNRLVSIARLKNYHLHPSDLYLLVNLVNSSEAFKGVESWVPVCLPRFDSGFVL
;
A
#
# COMPACT_ATOMS: atom_id res chain seq x y z
N GLN A 1 -36.92 36.82 39.07
CA GLN A 1 -37.46 35.61 39.74
C GLN A 1 -37.48 34.47 38.73
N ASN A 2 -37.53 33.25 39.23
CA ASN A 2 -37.34 31.96 38.57
C ASN A 2 -37.97 31.85 37.17
N LEU A 3 -37.21 31.24 36.25
CA LEU A 3 -37.76 30.24 35.32
C LEU A 3 -37.46 28.87 35.97
N GLN A 4 -38.41 27.94 35.91
CA GLN A 4 -38.28 26.60 36.52
C GLN A 4 -37.89 25.54 35.50
N GLU A 5 -37.32 24.44 35.99
CA GLU A 5 -37.03 23.25 35.20
C GLU A 5 -38.30 22.44 34.86
N THR A 6 -38.22 21.67 33.77
CA THR A 6 -38.75 20.30 33.70
C THR A 6 -37.80 19.46 32.84
N GLN A 7 -37.64 18.18 33.19
CA GLN A 7 -36.61 17.27 32.66
C GLN A 7 -37.18 16.18 31.72
N ASP A 8 -36.31 15.74 30.80
CA ASP A 8 -36.02 14.36 30.35
C ASP A 8 -37.05 13.44 29.64
N GLU A 9 -36.45 12.52 28.86
CA GLU A 9 -36.93 11.22 28.32
C GLU A 9 -38.07 11.18 27.28
N SER A 10 -38.07 10.27 26.27
CA SER A 10 -37.02 9.36 25.76
C SER A 10 -37.38 8.77 24.37
N ALA A 11 -36.35 8.28 23.64
CA ALA A 11 -36.41 7.34 22.48
C ALA A 11 -37.23 7.78 21.23
N VAL A 12 -37.21 7.13 20.05
CA VAL A 12 -36.50 5.93 19.53
C VAL A 12 -35.89 6.31 18.16
N PHE A 13 -34.80 5.66 17.75
CA PHE A 13 -34.49 5.42 16.33
C PHE A 13 -33.95 4.00 16.17
N ASP A 14 -34.47 3.26 15.20
CA ASP A 14 -34.22 1.83 15.01
C ASP A 14 -32.84 1.54 14.39
N ASP A 15 -32.38 0.29 14.57
CA ASP A 15 -31.02 -0.16 14.27
C ASP A 15 -31.03 -1.13 13.06
N ASP A 16 -30.76 -0.61 11.86
CA ASP A 16 -30.66 -1.40 10.63
C ASP A 16 -29.37 -2.24 10.62
N ASN A 17 -29.45 -3.43 11.23
CA ASN A 17 -28.34 -4.34 11.45
C ASN A 17 -28.08 -5.25 10.22
N GLU A 18 -27.08 -4.93 9.40
CA GLU A 18 -26.59 -5.79 8.30
C GLU A 18 -25.07 -6.06 8.37
N PRO A 19 -24.61 -7.28 8.00
CA PRO A 19 -23.24 -7.76 8.21
C PRO A 19 -22.20 -7.14 7.24
N SER A 20 -21.88 -5.86 7.44
CA SER A 20 -20.98 -5.11 6.57
C SER A 20 -19.50 -5.46 6.77
N THR A 21 -19.00 -6.37 5.92
CA THR A 21 -17.58 -6.78 5.82
C THR A 21 -16.61 -5.60 5.97
N GLY A 22 -15.49 -5.83 6.69
CA GLY A 22 -14.62 -4.76 7.19
C GLY A 22 -14.16 -3.73 6.16
N LEU A 23 -13.95 -4.15 4.90
CA LEU A 23 -13.60 -3.24 3.79
C LEU A 23 -14.71 -2.21 3.51
N ILE A 24 -15.97 -2.64 3.49
CA ILE A 24 -17.13 -1.79 3.21
C ILE A 24 -17.38 -0.81 4.37
N SER A 25 -17.32 -1.27 5.62
CA SER A 25 -17.51 -0.40 6.79
C SER A 25 -16.36 0.63 6.95
N LEU A 26 -15.13 0.28 6.58
CA LEU A 26 -13.97 1.19 6.52
C LEU A 26 -14.10 2.23 5.38
N ILE A 27 -14.68 1.86 4.23
CA ILE A 27 -14.99 2.79 3.12
C ILE A 27 -16.15 3.73 3.49
N ARG A 28 -17.24 3.20 4.08
CA ARG A 28 -18.48 3.92 4.36
C ARG A 28 -18.28 5.02 5.42
N LYS A 29 -17.73 4.71 6.60
CA LYS A 29 -17.60 5.71 7.69
C LYS A 29 -16.66 6.88 7.33
N ASN A 30 -15.55 6.63 6.63
CA ASN A 30 -14.61 7.69 6.20
C ASN A 30 -15.11 8.53 5.01
N SER A 31 -16.24 8.16 4.38
CA SER A 31 -16.86 8.94 3.30
C SER A 31 -17.88 9.97 3.83
N LEU A 32 -18.47 9.74 5.01
CA LEU A 32 -19.52 10.60 5.58
C LEU A 32 -19.00 11.93 6.20
N GLN A 33 -17.71 12.04 6.52
CA GLN A 33 -17.15 13.20 7.23
C GLN A 33 -16.78 14.41 6.36
N ALA A 34 -16.89 14.34 5.02
CA ALA A 34 -16.52 15.48 4.17
C ALA A 34 -17.27 15.48 2.83
N GLY A 35 -17.90 16.62 2.50
CA GLY A 35 -18.82 16.79 1.38
C GLY A 35 -18.25 16.56 -0.03
N ILE A 36 -19.19 16.45 -0.97
CA ILE A 36 -18.99 15.92 -2.32
C ILE A 36 -18.57 17.02 -3.31
N ALA A 37 -17.65 16.69 -4.22
CA ALA A 37 -17.46 17.36 -5.49
C ALA A 37 -17.14 16.31 -6.57
N ASN A 38 -17.87 16.33 -7.69
CA ASN A 38 -17.76 15.34 -8.75
C ASN A 38 -16.76 15.80 -9.82
N ASP A 39 -15.92 14.88 -10.31
CA ASP A 39 -15.17 15.04 -11.55
C ASP A 39 -14.84 13.67 -12.17
N THR A 40 -14.73 13.61 -13.50
CA THR A 40 -15.15 12.46 -14.30
C THR A 40 -14.06 11.95 -15.26
N THR A 41 -13.42 10.83 -14.89
CA THR A 41 -12.54 10.04 -15.78
C THR A 41 -12.70 8.56 -15.48
N ASN A 42 -12.80 7.72 -16.53
CA ASN A 42 -12.95 6.25 -16.52
C ASN A 42 -12.75 5.58 -15.15
N THR A 43 -13.85 5.49 -14.42
CA THR A 43 -13.95 4.89 -13.08
C THR A 43 -15.10 3.88 -13.14
N ILE A 44 -14.94 2.70 -12.53
CA ILE A 44 -16.11 1.87 -12.21
C ILE A 44 -16.82 2.58 -11.05
N VAL A 45 -17.76 3.45 -11.39
CA VAL A 45 -18.66 4.07 -10.44
C VAL A 45 -19.71 3.02 -10.11
N ALA A 46 -19.72 2.53 -8.86
CA ALA A 46 -20.91 1.89 -8.32
C ALA A 46 -21.92 2.99 -8.05
N ASP A 47 -22.79 3.25 -9.04
CA ASP A 47 -23.80 4.30 -8.98
C ASP A 47 -25.10 3.71 -8.41
N ASP A 48 -25.65 4.37 -7.40
CA ASP A 48 -26.77 3.88 -6.60
C ASP A 48 -28.01 4.73 -6.88
N SER A 49 -28.88 4.23 -7.77
CA SER A 49 -30.10 4.93 -8.16
C SER A 49 -31.22 3.99 -8.59
N THR A 50 -32.00 3.51 -7.62
CA THR A 50 -33.38 3.10 -7.90
C THR A 50 -34.17 4.29 -8.44
N SER A 51 -34.87 4.13 -9.57
CA SER A 51 -35.85 5.11 -10.04
C SER A 51 -37.12 4.42 -10.54
N TYR A 52 -38.26 4.89 -10.04
CA TYR A 52 -39.60 4.41 -10.39
C TYR A 52 -40.14 5.22 -11.57
N TYR A 53 -40.47 4.55 -12.67
CA TYR A 53 -41.48 5.00 -13.64
C TYR A 53 -42.19 3.76 -14.23
N SER A 54 -43.40 3.94 -14.78
CA SER A 54 -44.30 2.85 -15.17
C SER A 54 -45.10 3.21 -16.42
N ALA A 55 -45.69 2.20 -17.06
CA ALA A 55 -46.59 2.25 -18.23
C ALA A 55 -45.91 2.67 -19.57
N ASP A 56 -46.05 1.96 -20.69
CA ASP A 56 -46.68 0.65 -21.03
C ASP A 56 -45.67 -0.18 -21.89
N ASP A 57 -45.92 -1.14 -22.81
CA ASP A 57 -47.10 -1.61 -23.57
C ASP A 57 -46.86 -3.04 -24.15
N ASP A 58 -47.82 -3.57 -24.93
CA ASP A 58 -47.85 -4.85 -25.69
C ASP A 58 -46.59 -5.17 -26.54
N THR A 59 -46.21 -6.42 -26.89
CA THR A 59 -47.04 -7.60 -27.26
C THR A 59 -46.29 -8.96 -27.22
N THR A 60 -47.04 -10.08 -27.08
CA THR A 60 -46.75 -11.48 -27.53
C THR A 60 -45.55 -12.31 -27.00
N THR A 61 -45.84 -13.14 -25.98
CA THR A 61 -45.64 -14.62 -25.93
C THR A 61 -44.43 -15.33 -26.58
N ALA A 62 -43.64 -16.06 -25.77
CA ALA A 62 -43.72 -17.55 -25.68
C ALA A 62 -42.69 -18.16 -24.68
N GLY A 63 -43.06 -19.27 -24.02
CA GLY A 63 -42.11 -20.24 -23.43
C GLY A 63 -41.67 -20.01 -21.98
N ILE A 64 -42.52 -20.31 -21.00
CA ILE A 64 -42.13 -20.44 -19.57
C ILE A 64 -41.90 -21.91 -19.24
N THR A 65 -40.72 -22.24 -18.72
CA THR A 65 -40.42 -23.55 -18.11
C THR A 65 -40.16 -23.35 -16.61
N SER A 66 -40.84 -24.15 -15.78
CA SER A 66 -40.94 -23.99 -14.32
C SER A 66 -39.62 -23.89 -13.56
N ILE A 67 -39.48 -22.86 -12.72
CA ILE A 67 -38.54 -22.79 -11.59
C ILE A 67 -39.19 -23.47 -10.37
N PRO A 68 -38.49 -24.32 -9.60
CA PRO A 68 -39.06 -24.94 -8.40
C PRO A 68 -39.15 -23.95 -7.22
N THR A 69 -40.29 -23.92 -6.54
CA THR A 69 -40.45 -23.20 -5.27
C THR A 69 -39.65 -23.88 -4.16
N ILE A 70 -38.77 -23.14 -3.50
CA ILE A 70 -38.16 -23.56 -2.24
C ILE A 70 -38.89 -22.84 -1.11
N THR A 71 -39.48 -23.62 -0.21
CA THR A 71 -40.23 -23.12 0.95
C THR A 71 -39.27 -22.48 1.97
N SER A 72 -39.68 -21.36 2.58
CA SER A 72 -38.94 -20.72 3.66
C SER A 72 -38.70 -21.69 4.83
N ALA A 73 -37.44 -21.97 5.13
CA ALA A 73 -37.01 -22.52 6.40
C ALA A 73 -36.54 -21.37 7.29
N ASN A 74 -36.92 -21.36 8.56
CA ASN A 74 -36.36 -20.40 9.52
C ASN A 74 -34.86 -20.65 9.65
N VAL A 75 -34.06 -19.62 9.36
CA VAL A 75 -32.67 -19.55 9.83
C VAL A 75 -32.73 -18.85 11.17
N GLU A 76 -32.25 -19.52 12.23
CA GLU A 76 -32.02 -18.87 13.51
C GLU A 76 -30.77 -18.01 13.39
N GLU A 77 -30.86 -16.74 13.77
CA GLU A 77 -29.75 -15.79 13.64
C GLU A 77 -28.71 -16.07 14.73
N GLU A 78 -27.62 -16.78 14.37
CA GLU A 78 -26.45 -16.88 15.24
C GLU A 78 -25.77 -15.50 15.33
N GLU A 79 -25.83 -14.87 16.52
CA GLU A 79 -25.04 -13.68 16.83
C GLU A 79 -23.55 -14.00 16.69
N VAL A 80 -22.92 -13.52 15.61
CA VAL A 80 -21.49 -13.69 15.38
C VAL A 80 -20.74 -12.84 16.41
N SER A 81 -20.29 -13.47 17.50
CA SER A 81 -19.50 -12.83 18.53
C SER A 81 -18.16 -12.36 17.96
N TYR A 82 -18.04 -11.07 17.66
CA TYR A 82 -16.76 -10.46 17.30
C TYR A 82 -15.81 -10.54 18.50
N ASP A 83 -14.68 -11.24 18.33
CA ASP A 83 -13.60 -11.21 19.31
C ASP A 83 -13.09 -9.77 19.48
N ASN A 84 -12.78 -9.40 20.73
CA ASN A 84 -12.34 -8.03 21.07
C ASN A 84 -11.11 -7.58 20.24
N ASP A 85 -10.26 -8.53 19.84
CA ASP A 85 -9.12 -8.26 18.98
C ASP A 85 -9.56 -7.80 17.58
N ASP A 86 -10.58 -8.38 16.96
CA ASP A 86 -11.06 -7.95 15.63
C ASP A 86 -11.61 -6.53 15.65
N GLU A 87 -12.37 -6.15 16.69
CA GLU A 87 -12.81 -4.75 16.85
C GLU A 87 -11.60 -3.81 17.06
N MET A 88 -10.62 -4.21 17.89
CA MET A 88 -9.41 -3.42 18.13
C MET A 88 -8.59 -3.25 16.83
N ASN A 89 -8.36 -4.31 16.05
CA ASN A 89 -7.67 -4.24 14.75
C ASN A 89 -8.42 -3.32 13.78
N MET A 90 -9.75 -3.46 13.70
CA MET A 90 -10.58 -2.58 12.89
C MET A 90 -10.57 -1.12 13.38
N SER A 91 -10.43 -0.87 14.69
CA SER A 91 -10.25 0.50 15.24
C SER A 91 -8.92 1.12 14.80
N ILE A 92 -7.82 0.33 14.81
CA ILE A 92 -6.50 0.76 14.36
C ILE A 92 -6.54 1.10 12.87
N LEU A 93 -7.20 0.25 12.05
CA LEU A 93 -7.44 0.52 10.62
C LEU A 93 -8.25 1.82 10.41
N LYS A 94 -9.38 1.98 11.11
CA LYS A 94 -10.22 3.19 11.06
C LYS A 94 -9.44 4.46 11.44
N SER A 95 -8.44 4.35 12.32
CA SER A 95 -7.64 5.49 12.83
C SER A 95 -6.62 6.10 11.86
N LYS A 96 -6.30 5.46 10.72
CA LYS A 96 -5.25 5.92 9.78
C LYS A 96 -5.80 6.24 8.40
N LEU A 97 -5.21 7.26 7.77
CA LEU A 97 -5.63 7.75 6.45
C LEU A 97 -4.98 7.00 5.27
N LYS A 98 -3.99 6.13 5.52
CA LYS A 98 -3.24 5.40 4.48
C LYS A 98 -2.78 4.04 5.00
N HIS A 99 -3.00 2.97 4.24
CA HIS A 99 -2.62 1.60 4.59
C HIS A 99 -1.91 0.91 3.44
N LEU A 100 -0.73 0.34 3.69
CA LEU A 100 -0.05 -0.55 2.75
C LEU A 100 -0.21 -1.99 3.25
N PHE A 101 -0.70 -2.85 2.36
CA PHE A 101 -0.77 -4.29 2.54
C PHE A 101 0.07 -4.97 1.46
N ILE A 102 0.75 -6.05 1.82
CA ILE A 102 1.52 -6.89 0.89
C ILE A 102 1.14 -8.33 1.20
N LEU A 103 0.87 -9.10 0.14
CA LEU A 103 0.41 -10.48 0.21
C LEU A 103 0.98 -11.28 -0.97
N SER A 104 0.97 -12.61 -0.89
CA SER A 104 1.30 -13.46 -2.05
C SER A 104 0.09 -13.67 -2.95
N GLU A 105 0.32 -14.17 -4.17
CA GLU A 105 -0.74 -14.61 -5.10
C GLU A 105 -1.70 -15.65 -4.49
N ASN A 106 -1.27 -16.40 -3.48
CA ASN A 106 -2.09 -17.38 -2.74
C ASN A 106 -2.83 -16.74 -1.54
N GLY A 107 -2.99 -15.41 -1.51
CA GLY A 107 -3.73 -14.67 -0.49
C GLY A 107 -3.02 -14.54 0.87
N LYS A 108 -1.82 -15.12 1.03
CA LYS A 108 -1.12 -15.13 2.32
C LYS A 108 -0.57 -13.75 2.66
N PRO A 109 -0.83 -13.20 3.85
CA PRO A 109 -0.19 -11.98 4.31
C PRO A 109 1.34 -12.04 4.29
N VAL A 110 1.96 -10.90 3.94
CA VAL A 110 3.41 -10.71 3.88
C VAL A 110 3.83 -9.48 4.70
N PHE A 111 3.04 -8.40 4.69
CA PHE A 111 3.25 -7.20 5.50
C PHE A 111 1.96 -6.38 5.62
N THR A 112 1.75 -5.74 6.77
CA THR A 112 0.85 -4.58 6.92
C THR A 112 1.60 -3.39 7.53
N ARG A 113 1.24 -2.16 7.13
CA ARG A 113 1.79 -0.94 7.78
C ARG A 113 1.24 -0.76 9.21
N TYR A 114 0.04 -1.25 9.48
CA TYR A 114 -0.67 -1.09 10.76
C TYR A 114 -1.53 -2.32 11.08
N GLY A 115 -1.63 -2.70 12.36
CA GLY A 115 -2.24 -3.95 12.80
C GLY A 115 -1.28 -5.14 12.72
N ASP A 116 -1.77 -6.35 13.01
CA ASP A 116 -1.04 -7.60 12.75
C ASP A 116 -1.34 -8.11 11.33
N GLU A 117 -0.45 -8.94 10.75
CA GLU A 117 -0.76 -9.64 9.50
C GLU A 117 -1.73 -10.81 9.71
N GLU A 118 -1.72 -11.47 10.87
CA GLU A 118 -2.54 -12.68 11.10
C GLU A 118 -4.02 -12.33 11.27
N ASN A 119 -4.31 -11.22 11.95
CA ASN A 119 -5.68 -10.69 12.11
C ASN A 119 -6.26 -10.14 10.79
N LEU A 120 -5.44 -9.99 9.74
CA LEU A 120 -5.83 -9.38 8.46
C LEU A 120 -5.83 -10.39 7.29
N VAL A 121 -5.72 -11.69 7.57
CA VAL A 121 -5.80 -12.77 6.56
C VAL A 121 -7.06 -12.65 5.70
N THR A 122 -8.24 -12.50 6.32
CA THR A 122 -9.54 -12.41 5.61
C THR A 122 -9.59 -11.19 4.68
N LEU A 123 -9.10 -10.04 5.16
CA LEU A 123 -9.02 -8.80 4.38
C LEU A 123 -8.09 -8.95 3.16
N MET A 124 -6.93 -9.58 3.35
CA MET A 124 -5.98 -9.84 2.26
C MET A 124 -6.50 -10.90 1.27
N GLY A 125 -7.26 -11.90 1.73
CA GLY A 125 -7.96 -12.86 0.87
C GLY A 125 -8.95 -12.19 -0.08
N VAL A 126 -9.73 -11.21 0.40
CA VAL A 126 -10.61 -10.40 -0.45
C VAL A 126 -9.81 -9.57 -1.46
N MET A 127 -8.69 -8.98 -1.05
CA MET A 127 -7.81 -8.22 -1.97
C MET A 127 -7.21 -9.10 -3.08
N GLN A 128 -6.78 -10.32 -2.76
CA GLN A 128 -6.31 -11.29 -3.74
C GLN A 128 -7.43 -11.66 -4.72
N THR A 129 -8.63 -11.94 -4.20
CA THR A 129 -9.79 -12.33 -5.00
C THR A 129 -10.14 -11.26 -6.04
N LEU A 130 -10.12 -9.97 -5.64
CA LEU A 130 -10.36 -8.84 -6.54
C LEU A 130 -9.33 -8.76 -7.68
N VAL A 131 -8.05 -9.00 -7.39
CA VAL A 131 -6.99 -9.01 -8.42
C VAL A 131 -7.19 -10.19 -9.38
N SER A 132 -7.30 -11.42 -8.87
CA SER A 132 -7.47 -12.61 -9.72
C SER A 132 -8.75 -12.57 -10.56
N PHE A 133 -9.86 -12.07 -10.01
CA PHE A 133 -11.12 -11.89 -10.75
C PHE A 133 -10.96 -10.90 -11.91
N SER A 134 -10.23 -9.80 -11.71
CA SER A 134 -9.95 -8.81 -12.76
C SER A 134 -9.11 -9.39 -13.91
N GLU A 135 -8.05 -10.14 -13.58
CA GLU A 135 -7.13 -10.69 -14.57
C GLU A 135 -7.79 -11.82 -15.38
N VAL A 136 -8.74 -12.56 -14.80
CA VAL A 136 -9.53 -13.59 -15.50
C VAL A 136 -10.60 -12.98 -16.42
N ILE A 137 -11.35 -11.98 -15.98
CA ILE A 137 -12.55 -11.49 -16.70
C ILE A 137 -12.22 -10.33 -17.64
N ALA A 138 -11.44 -9.34 -17.18
CA ALA A 138 -11.11 -8.16 -17.96
C ALA A 138 -9.81 -8.33 -18.77
N SER A 139 -9.17 -9.50 -18.70
CA SER A 139 -7.85 -9.82 -19.30
C SER A 139 -6.77 -8.75 -19.08
N SER A 140 -6.89 -8.01 -17.98
CA SER A 140 -6.10 -6.83 -17.66
C SER A 140 -5.97 -6.68 -16.13
N GLN A 141 -4.88 -6.07 -15.69
CA GLN A 141 -4.60 -5.97 -14.26
C GLN A 141 -5.46 -4.89 -13.59
N LEU A 142 -6.10 -5.22 -12.47
CA LEU A 142 -6.62 -4.22 -11.55
C LEU A 142 -5.48 -3.33 -11.06
N ASN A 143 -5.56 -2.03 -11.34
CA ASN A 143 -4.58 -1.02 -10.93
C ASN A 143 -5.12 -0.04 -9.88
N TYR A 144 -6.43 0.25 -9.91
CA TYR A 144 -7.02 1.33 -9.12
C TYR A 144 -8.54 1.19 -8.97
N ILE A 145 -9.05 1.43 -7.76
CA ILE A 145 -10.47 1.59 -7.42
C ILE A 145 -10.66 2.94 -6.69
N LYS A 146 -11.74 3.67 -7.00
CA LYS A 146 -12.18 4.88 -6.32
C LYS A 146 -13.57 4.65 -5.73
N ALA A 147 -13.68 4.67 -4.41
CA ALA A 147 -14.95 4.51 -3.68
C ALA A 147 -15.18 5.73 -2.78
N GLY A 148 -15.89 6.73 -3.29
CA GLY A 148 -16.06 8.03 -2.62
C GLY A 148 -14.71 8.71 -2.37
N ARG A 149 -14.35 8.88 -1.09
CA ARG A 149 -13.03 9.39 -0.68
C ARG A 149 -11.94 8.33 -0.61
N CYS A 150 -12.28 7.04 -0.60
CA CYS A 150 -11.32 5.94 -0.59
C CYS A 150 -10.70 5.71 -1.97
N ARG A 151 -9.39 5.52 -2.00
CA ARG A 151 -8.58 5.16 -3.18
C ARG A 151 -7.83 3.89 -2.86
N ILE A 152 -8.04 2.84 -3.64
CA ILE A 152 -7.33 1.57 -3.48
C ILE A 152 -6.52 1.36 -4.75
N ALA A 153 -5.20 1.58 -4.66
CA ALA A 153 -4.28 1.25 -5.73
C ALA A 153 -3.74 -0.17 -5.54
N PHE A 154 -3.51 -0.86 -6.65
CA PHE A 154 -3.03 -2.24 -6.71
C PHE A 154 -1.78 -2.29 -7.59
N LEU A 155 -0.82 -3.12 -7.23
CA LEU A 155 0.38 -3.40 -8.02
C LEU A 155 0.70 -4.89 -7.93
N HIS A 156 0.44 -5.63 -9.01
CA HIS A 156 0.78 -7.05 -9.10
C HIS A 156 2.21 -7.24 -9.66
N LYS A 157 3.06 -7.93 -8.89
CA LYS A 157 4.45 -8.30 -9.20
C LYS A 157 4.76 -9.70 -8.66
N GLU A 158 4.25 -10.71 -9.39
CA GLU A 158 4.50 -12.15 -9.20
C GLU A 158 5.85 -12.46 -8.51
N PRO A 159 5.87 -13.11 -7.33
CA PRO A 159 4.76 -13.79 -6.67
C PRO A 159 3.98 -12.93 -5.63
N LEU A 160 4.06 -11.60 -5.73
CA LEU A 160 3.54 -10.67 -4.72
C LEU A 160 2.52 -9.67 -5.29
N ILE A 161 1.46 -9.43 -4.53
CA ILE A 161 0.50 -8.35 -4.73
C ILE A 161 0.77 -7.29 -3.66
N PHE A 162 0.75 -6.02 -4.06
CA PHE A 162 0.85 -4.87 -3.17
C PHE A 162 -0.42 -4.04 -3.31
N VAL A 163 -1.02 -3.63 -2.19
CA VAL A 163 -2.27 -2.85 -2.15
C VAL A 163 -2.12 -1.64 -1.24
N LEU A 164 -2.48 -0.46 -1.74
CA LEU A 164 -2.38 0.80 -1.01
C LEU A 164 -3.75 1.47 -0.94
N ILE A 165 -4.34 1.47 0.25
CA ILE A 165 -5.56 2.25 0.55
C ILE A 165 -5.15 3.65 0.98
N SER A 166 -5.83 4.69 0.47
CA SER A 166 -5.72 6.07 0.93
C SER A 166 -7.07 6.77 1.00
N TYR A 167 -7.31 7.52 2.08
CA TYR A 167 -8.45 8.42 2.29
C TYR A 167 -8.12 9.90 1.99
N ILE A 168 -6.91 10.13 1.48
CA ILE A 168 -6.37 11.43 1.04
C ILE A 168 -6.64 11.58 -0.47
N ASN A 169 -6.83 12.81 -0.97
CA ASN A 169 -7.01 13.08 -2.39
C ASN A 169 -5.68 13.07 -3.18
N GLU A 170 -5.01 11.91 -3.18
CA GLU A 170 -3.82 11.67 -3.98
C GLU A 170 -4.18 11.30 -5.43
N HIS A 171 -3.34 11.74 -6.37
CA HIS A 171 -3.43 11.32 -7.77
C HIS A 171 -3.03 9.84 -7.92
N PRO A 172 -3.70 9.03 -8.76
CA PRO A 172 -3.43 7.59 -8.87
C PRO A 172 -1.95 7.24 -9.11
N MET A 173 -1.26 8.03 -9.95
CA MET A 173 0.17 7.87 -10.21
C MET A 173 1.03 7.92 -8.94
N CYS A 174 0.69 8.77 -7.96
CA CYS A 174 1.42 8.85 -6.68
C CYS A 174 1.22 7.60 -5.82
N LEU A 175 0.04 6.97 -5.90
CA LEU A 175 -0.26 5.71 -5.21
C LEU A 175 0.49 4.53 -5.86
N THR A 176 0.48 4.44 -7.20
CA THR A 176 1.30 3.47 -7.97
C THR A 176 2.79 3.66 -7.69
N GLN A 177 3.26 4.89 -7.53
CA GLN A 177 4.66 5.21 -7.21
C GLN A 177 5.03 4.76 -5.78
N GLN A 178 4.15 4.95 -4.79
CA GLN A 178 4.32 4.43 -3.42
C GLN A 178 4.38 2.89 -3.38
N LEU A 179 3.48 2.22 -4.10
CA LEU A 179 3.51 0.77 -4.29
C LEU A 179 4.82 0.31 -4.96
N THR A 180 5.32 1.07 -5.94
CA THR A 180 6.60 0.81 -6.60
C THR A 180 7.79 0.99 -5.65
N TYR A 181 7.76 1.97 -4.74
CA TYR A 181 8.76 2.12 -3.67
C TYR A 181 8.72 0.94 -2.68
N ALA A 182 7.54 0.48 -2.26
CA ALA A 182 7.41 -0.70 -1.40
C ALA A 182 7.94 -1.98 -2.08
N TYR A 183 7.62 -2.19 -3.36
CA TYR A 183 8.16 -3.28 -4.16
C TYR A 183 9.68 -3.22 -4.23
N HIS A 184 10.26 -2.08 -4.63
CA HIS A 184 11.71 -1.92 -4.67
C HIS A 184 12.38 -2.10 -3.31
N GLN A 185 11.71 -1.73 -2.20
CA GLN A 185 12.22 -1.93 -0.85
C GLN A 185 12.32 -3.43 -0.48
N ILE A 186 11.33 -4.26 -0.84
CA ILE A 186 11.44 -5.74 -0.71
C ILE A 186 12.57 -6.28 -1.59
N ILE A 187 12.66 -5.85 -2.85
CA ILE A 187 13.70 -6.35 -3.76
C ILE A 187 15.10 -5.97 -3.27
N SER A 188 15.28 -4.80 -2.66
CA SER A 188 16.57 -4.32 -2.16
C SER A 188 17.20 -5.18 -1.07
N THR A 189 16.40 -5.85 -0.24
CA THR A 189 16.89 -6.71 0.86
C THR A 189 16.82 -8.20 0.53
N LEU A 190 15.75 -8.64 -0.14
CA LEU A 190 15.48 -10.08 -0.36
C LEU A 190 15.88 -10.59 -1.76
N THR A 191 16.09 -9.70 -2.75
CA THR A 191 16.35 -10.01 -4.17
C THR A 191 15.20 -10.73 -4.89
N LEU A 192 14.78 -10.21 -6.05
CA LEU A 192 13.70 -10.80 -6.86
C LEU A 192 13.97 -12.27 -7.22
N SER A 193 15.20 -12.59 -7.60
CA SER A 193 15.61 -13.95 -8.00
C SER A 193 15.46 -14.96 -6.87
N ARG A 194 15.79 -14.59 -5.62
CA ARG A 194 15.65 -15.47 -4.45
C ARG A 194 14.18 -15.69 -4.09
N ILE A 195 13.35 -14.64 -4.17
CA ILE A 195 11.90 -14.73 -3.97
C ILE A 195 11.30 -15.67 -5.02
N LYS A 196 11.50 -15.40 -6.31
CA LYS A 196 10.96 -16.24 -7.40
C LYS A 196 11.40 -17.69 -7.29
N GLN A 197 12.71 -17.95 -7.15
CA GLN A 197 13.23 -19.32 -6.96
C GLN A 197 12.56 -20.03 -5.77
N LYS A 198 12.34 -19.33 -4.67
CA LYS A 198 11.72 -19.91 -3.47
C LYS A 198 10.25 -20.26 -3.68
N PHE A 199 9.49 -19.41 -4.38
CA PHE A 199 8.09 -19.69 -4.73
C PHE A 199 7.97 -20.77 -5.81
N THR A 200 8.89 -20.86 -6.78
CA THR A 200 8.91 -21.98 -7.74
C THR A 200 9.10 -23.35 -7.05
N VAL A 201 9.97 -23.41 -6.04
CA VAL A 201 10.22 -24.66 -5.27
C VAL A 201 9.13 -24.92 -4.22
N GLN A 202 8.52 -23.87 -3.67
CA GLN A 202 7.49 -23.97 -2.63
C GLN A 202 6.43 -22.87 -2.83
N PRO A 203 5.40 -23.08 -3.68
CA PRO A 203 4.38 -22.06 -3.97
C PRO A 203 3.63 -21.58 -2.71
N ASN A 204 3.42 -22.49 -1.76
CA ASN A 204 2.78 -22.20 -0.48
C ASN A 204 3.75 -21.66 0.61
N PHE A 205 4.91 -21.14 0.24
CA PHE A 205 5.84 -20.50 1.18
C PHE A 205 5.23 -19.27 1.86
N ASP A 206 5.73 -18.94 3.04
CA ASP A 206 5.31 -17.81 3.86
C ASP A 206 6.48 -16.82 3.94
N LEU A 207 6.40 -15.73 3.17
CA LEU A 207 7.50 -14.78 3.00
C LEU A 207 7.75 -13.93 4.26
N ARG A 208 6.80 -13.88 5.21
CA ARG A 208 7.00 -13.24 6.53
C ARG A 208 8.21 -13.82 7.26
N ARG A 209 8.52 -15.10 7.02
CA ARG A 209 9.70 -15.81 7.56
C ARG A 209 11.05 -15.26 7.06
N TRP A 210 11.04 -14.40 6.03
CA TRP A 210 12.22 -13.68 5.53
C TRP A 210 12.15 -12.16 5.80
N LEU A 211 11.01 -11.63 6.26
CA LEU A 211 10.86 -10.22 6.64
C LEU A 211 10.95 -10.08 8.15
N SER A 212 12.18 -9.89 8.66
CA SER A 212 12.38 -9.57 10.07
C SER A 212 11.86 -8.16 10.39
N ASN A 213 11.90 -7.81 11.67
CA ASN A 213 11.55 -6.46 12.13
C ASN A 213 12.40 -5.36 11.46
N ALA A 214 13.59 -5.68 10.94
CA ALA A 214 14.40 -4.74 10.16
C ALA A 214 13.79 -4.46 8.78
N GLU A 215 13.44 -5.48 8.00
CA GLU A 215 12.80 -5.32 6.69
C GLU A 215 11.40 -4.70 6.82
N LYS A 216 10.62 -5.10 7.83
CA LYS A 216 9.32 -4.48 8.12
C LYS A 216 9.45 -2.98 8.45
N LYS A 217 10.45 -2.60 9.25
CA LYS A 217 10.77 -1.19 9.54
C LYS A 217 11.15 -0.41 8.28
N LEU A 218 11.92 -1.01 7.37
CA LEU A 218 12.24 -0.40 6.06
C LEU A 218 10.98 -0.18 5.21
N LEU A 219 10.04 -1.14 5.18
CA LEU A 219 8.77 -1.01 4.45
C LEU A 219 7.83 0.05 5.05
N TYR A 220 7.80 0.18 6.38
CA TYR A 220 7.10 1.28 7.04
C TYR A 220 7.73 2.64 6.65
N ASN A 221 9.06 2.74 6.79
CA ASN A 221 9.79 3.99 6.62
C ASN A 221 9.82 4.49 5.17
N ILE A 222 9.82 3.63 4.15
CA ILE A 222 9.84 4.10 2.75
C ILE A 222 8.53 4.78 2.33
N ILE A 223 7.39 4.38 2.92
CA ILE A 223 6.10 5.05 2.72
C ILE A 223 6.05 6.34 3.54
N ASP A 224 6.50 6.30 4.79
CA ASP A 224 6.57 7.48 5.67
C ASP A 224 7.46 8.60 5.08
N MET A 225 8.60 8.23 4.50
CA MET A 225 9.47 9.15 3.76
C MET A 225 8.77 9.72 2.51
N TYR A 226 7.97 8.93 1.78
CA TYR A 226 7.25 9.43 0.61
C TYR A 226 6.20 10.48 0.99
N GLU A 227 5.48 10.29 2.11
CA GLU A 227 4.49 11.25 2.63
C GLU A 227 5.11 12.59 3.03
N HIS A 228 6.40 12.63 3.39
CA HIS A 228 7.09 13.82 3.88
C HIS A 228 8.14 14.40 2.93
N ASP A 229 8.47 13.74 1.82
CA ASP A 229 9.48 14.18 0.85
C ASP A 229 8.96 14.32 -0.59
N LEU A 230 8.68 15.57 -0.96
CA LEU A 230 8.36 15.96 -2.34
C LEU A 230 9.43 15.52 -3.36
N GLY A 231 10.68 15.31 -2.94
CA GLY A 231 11.73 14.71 -3.76
C GLY A 231 11.42 13.27 -4.20
N MET A 232 10.81 12.45 -3.34
CA MET A 232 10.38 11.10 -3.69
C MET A 232 9.23 11.13 -4.71
N VAL A 233 8.26 12.04 -4.52
CA VAL A 233 7.14 12.28 -5.46
C VAL A 233 7.66 12.71 -6.83
N MET A 234 8.54 13.72 -6.87
CA MET A 234 9.14 14.24 -8.11
C MET A 234 10.24 13.31 -8.71
N THR A 235 10.51 12.15 -8.10
CA THR A 235 11.60 11.24 -8.50
C THR A 235 12.96 11.95 -8.63
N CYS A 236 13.25 12.86 -7.71
CA CYS A 236 14.44 13.71 -7.68
C CYS A 236 15.20 13.52 -6.37
N ALA A 237 16.53 13.64 -6.38
CA ALA A 237 17.36 13.46 -5.18
C ALA A 237 17.26 14.68 -4.24
N ARG A 238 16.90 14.47 -2.97
CA ARG A 238 16.86 15.54 -1.94
C ARG A 238 18.28 15.96 -1.54
N CYS A 239 18.85 16.94 -2.22
CA CYS A 239 20.18 17.47 -1.94
C CYS A 239 20.22 18.33 -0.66
N LEU A 240 21.34 18.32 0.07
CA LEU A 240 21.63 19.29 1.11
C LEU A 240 22.03 20.63 0.45
N VAL A 241 21.46 21.75 0.91
CA VAL A 241 21.85 23.09 0.45
C VAL A 241 23.22 23.46 1.03
N LEU A 242 24.16 23.81 0.15
CA LEU A 242 25.55 24.13 0.49
C LEU A 242 26.07 25.20 -0.49
N ALA A 243 27.04 26.01 -0.03
CA ALA A 243 27.76 26.92 -0.91
C ALA A 243 28.51 26.15 -2.02
N ALA A 244 28.57 26.71 -3.22
CA ALA A 244 29.06 26.02 -4.41
C ALA A 244 30.54 25.59 -4.28
N ASN A 245 31.39 26.45 -3.70
CA ASN A 245 32.78 26.13 -3.39
C ASN A 245 32.91 24.93 -2.45
N VAL A 246 32.13 24.88 -1.36
CA VAL A 246 32.12 23.78 -0.39
C VAL A 246 31.66 22.47 -1.04
N ARG A 247 30.59 22.49 -1.85
CA ARG A 247 30.17 21.28 -2.58
C ARG A 247 31.24 20.80 -3.56
N THR A 248 31.88 21.71 -4.29
CA THR A 248 32.98 21.36 -5.22
C THR A 248 34.18 20.78 -4.49
N GLN A 249 34.59 21.35 -3.35
CA GLN A 249 35.67 20.82 -2.52
C GLN A 249 35.36 19.41 -2.01
N ILE A 250 34.17 19.18 -1.44
CA ILE A 250 33.75 17.84 -1.00
C ILE A 250 33.71 16.87 -2.19
N GLY A 251 33.14 17.27 -3.33
CA GLY A 251 33.11 16.47 -4.54
C GLY A 251 34.49 16.09 -5.06
N GLN A 252 35.45 17.01 -5.02
CA GLN A 252 36.85 16.75 -5.39
C GLN A 252 37.53 15.80 -4.41
N ILE A 253 37.32 15.96 -3.10
CA ILE A 253 37.89 15.06 -2.07
C ILE A 253 37.38 13.63 -2.28
N VAL A 254 36.05 13.42 -2.39
CA VAL A 254 35.50 12.08 -2.64
C VAL A 254 36.03 11.50 -3.95
N ALA A 255 36.05 12.28 -5.04
CA ALA A 255 36.56 11.85 -6.34
C ALA A 255 38.09 11.56 -6.36
N GLN A 256 38.84 12.03 -5.35
CA GLN A 256 40.24 11.67 -5.14
C GLN A 256 40.37 10.41 -4.28
N THR A 257 39.64 10.29 -3.17
CA THR A 257 39.64 9.10 -2.29
C THR A 257 39.31 7.81 -3.04
N ILE A 258 38.39 7.85 -4.00
CA ILE A 258 38.00 6.67 -4.79
C ILE A 258 38.93 6.39 -5.97
N ARG A 259 39.85 7.30 -6.32
CA ARG A 259 40.67 7.20 -7.53
C ARG A 259 41.75 6.14 -7.37
N GLY A 260 41.48 4.95 -7.88
CA GLY A 260 42.38 3.80 -7.85
C GLY A 260 41.76 2.56 -7.21
N GLN A 261 40.62 2.71 -6.53
CA GLN A 261 39.80 1.57 -6.12
C GLN A 261 39.19 0.93 -7.37
N LYS A 262 39.41 -0.38 -7.56
CA LYS A 262 39.05 -1.07 -8.81
C LYS A 262 37.58 -1.49 -8.84
N ASP A 263 37.03 -1.81 -7.69
CA ASP A 263 35.73 -2.49 -7.55
C ASP A 263 34.62 -1.56 -7.02
N MET A 264 34.93 -0.28 -6.78
CA MET A 264 34.01 0.68 -6.17
C MET A 264 33.28 1.53 -7.24
N ILE A 265 31.97 1.31 -7.40
CA ILE A 265 31.16 1.96 -8.46
C ILE A 265 30.68 3.35 -8.04
N PHE A 266 30.23 3.50 -6.80
CA PHE A 266 29.66 4.73 -6.23
C PHE A 266 30.29 5.04 -4.86
N ALA A 267 30.45 6.32 -4.55
CA ALA A 267 30.66 6.82 -3.19
C ALA A 267 29.68 7.96 -2.92
N ILE A 268 28.88 7.83 -1.86
CA ILE A 268 27.75 8.71 -1.56
C ILE A 268 27.96 9.31 -0.18
N ILE A 269 27.95 10.64 -0.06
CA ILE A 269 27.91 11.32 1.24
C ILE A 269 26.50 11.82 1.49
N LEU A 270 25.93 11.36 2.62
CA LEU A 270 24.63 11.76 3.14
C LEU A 270 24.81 12.58 4.43
N ALA A 271 23.92 13.53 4.67
CA ALA A 271 23.80 14.22 5.95
C ALA A 271 22.33 14.61 6.19
N HIS A 272 21.75 14.20 7.31
CA HIS A 272 20.33 14.44 7.63
C HIS A 272 19.39 14.08 6.47
N ASN A 273 19.47 12.82 6.03
CA ASN A 273 18.69 12.20 4.95
C ASN A 273 18.86 12.87 3.56
N ARG A 274 19.88 13.73 3.40
CA ARG A 274 20.08 14.55 2.20
C ARG A 274 21.44 14.32 1.55
N LEU A 275 21.45 14.35 0.22
CA LEU A 275 22.65 14.14 -0.59
C LEU A 275 23.59 15.35 -0.52
N VAL A 276 24.79 15.13 0.01
CA VAL A 276 25.87 16.12 0.02
C VAL A 276 26.65 16.08 -1.29
N SER A 277 27.11 14.89 -1.66
CA SER A 277 27.93 14.61 -2.83
C SER A 277 27.78 13.15 -3.27
N ILE A 278 27.92 12.88 -4.56
CA ILE A 278 28.08 11.54 -5.13
C ILE A 278 29.24 11.56 -6.12
N ALA A 279 30.21 10.67 -5.91
CA ALA A 279 31.23 10.33 -6.90
C ALA A 279 30.90 8.95 -7.49
N ARG A 280 31.22 8.73 -8.77
CA ARG A 280 30.84 7.53 -9.50
C ARG A 280 31.78 7.23 -10.65
N LEU A 281 31.92 5.96 -11.01
CA LEU A 281 32.58 5.55 -12.24
C LEU A 281 31.83 6.10 -13.47
N LYS A 282 32.58 6.39 -14.54
CA LYS A 282 32.00 6.91 -15.80
C LYS A 282 31.01 5.90 -16.38
N ASN A 283 29.90 6.38 -16.92
CA ASN A 283 28.76 5.60 -17.46
C ASN A 283 27.84 4.92 -16.43
N TYR A 284 28.19 4.85 -15.13
CA TYR A 284 27.31 4.28 -14.09
C TYR A 284 26.42 5.36 -13.46
N HIS A 285 25.10 5.20 -13.53
CA HIS A 285 24.10 6.18 -13.06
C HIS A 285 23.21 5.57 -11.98
N LEU A 286 23.19 6.16 -10.78
CA LEU A 286 22.26 5.79 -9.72
C LEU A 286 20.91 6.50 -9.93
N HIS A 287 19.81 5.75 -9.91
CA HIS A 287 18.47 6.32 -10.01
C HIS A 287 18.05 6.99 -8.68
N PRO A 288 17.32 8.13 -8.67
CA PRO A 288 16.90 8.78 -7.43
C PRO A 288 16.09 7.86 -6.50
N SER A 289 15.26 6.96 -7.03
CA SER A 289 14.54 5.99 -6.20
C SER A 289 15.47 5.05 -5.43
N ASP A 290 16.55 4.56 -6.06
CA ASP A 290 17.51 3.65 -5.43
C ASP A 290 18.35 4.38 -4.37
N LEU A 291 18.63 5.68 -4.58
CA LEU A 291 19.19 6.54 -3.55
C LEU A 291 18.27 6.64 -2.31
N TYR A 292 16.94 6.69 -2.48
CA TYR A 292 16.00 6.67 -1.34
C TYR A 292 16.00 5.33 -0.59
N LEU A 293 16.19 4.20 -1.29
CA LEU A 293 16.36 2.89 -0.63
C LEU A 293 17.64 2.87 0.22
N LEU A 294 18.75 3.39 -0.31
CA LEU A 294 20.02 3.52 0.43
C LEU A 294 19.91 4.48 1.62
N VAL A 295 19.25 5.62 1.45
CA VAL A 295 18.96 6.56 2.56
C VAL A 295 18.12 5.87 3.64
N ASN A 296 17.08 5.13 3.26
CA ASN A 296 16.23 4.41 4.21
C ASN A 296 17.02 3.30 4.95
N LEU A 297 17.85 2.54 4.24
CA LEU A 297 18.72 1.50 4.80
C LEU A 297 19.68 2.05 5.87
N VAL A 298 20.41 3.12 5.53
CA VAL A 298 21.39 3.76 6.43
C VAL A 298 20.71 4.36 7.68
N ASN A 299 19.52 4.95 7.54
CA ASN A 299 18.81 5.56 8.66
C ASN A 299 18.10 4.55 9.57
N SER A 300 17.61 3.45 9.00
CA SER A 300 16.77 2.47 9.73
C SER A 300 17.59 1.45 10.53
N SER A 301 18.82 1.15 10.10
CA SER A 301 19.72 0.21 10.76
C SER A 301 20.67 0.93 11.72
N GLU A 302 20.82 0.39 12.93
CA GLU A 302 21.66 1.02 13.97
C GLU A 302 23.13 0.63 13.86
N ALA A 303 23.46 -0.45 13.15
CA ALA A 303 24.84 -0.91 12.94
C ALA A 303 25.72 0.17 12.28
N PHE A 304 25.16 0.91 11.33
CA PHE A 304 25.87 1.98 10.61
C PHE A 304 26.21 3.22 11.47
N LYS A 305 25.70 3.32 12.72
CA LYS A 305 25.85 4.53 13.55
C LYS A 305 27.22 4.65 14.23
N GLY A 306 27.94 3.55 14.42
CA GLY A 306 29.15 3.50 15.26
C GLY A 306 30.37 2.81 14.67
N VAL A 307 30.21 2.02 13.60
CA VAL A 307 31.30 1.24 12.97
C VAL A 307 31.14 1.17 11.45
N GLU A 308 32.25 1.05 10.74
CA GLU A 308 32.27 0.63 9.34
C GLU A 308 31.57 -0.72 9.19
N SER A 309 30.60 -0.81 8.28
CA SER A 309 29.70 -1.96 8.15
C SER A 309 29.42 -2.26 6.68
N TRP A 310 29.47 -3.54 6.32
CA TRP A 310 29.23 -4.04 4.96
C TRP A 310 27.91 -4.80 4.91
N VAL A 311 27.00 -4.41 4.01
CA VAL A 311 25.65 -5.00 3.89
C VAL A 311 25.31 -5.15 2.40
N PRO A 312 24.98 -6.37 1.92
CA PRO A 312 24.57 -6.56 0.52
C PRO A 312 23.20 -5.92 0.27
N VAL A 313 23.09 -5.15 -0.81
CA VAL A 313 21.85 -4.45 -1.19
C VAL A 313 21.61 -4.54 -2.71
N CYS A 314 20.39 -4.89 -3.12
CA CYS A 314 19.98 -4.78 -4.53
C CYS A 314 19.50 -3.36 -4.83
N LEU A 315 19.81 -2.84 -6.02
CA LEU A 315 19.44 -1.48 -6.44
C LEU A 315 18.56 -1.57 -7.69
N PRO A 316 17.22 -1.72 -7.55
CA PRO A 316 16.37 -2.28 -8.60
C PRO A 316 16.27 -1.48 -9.91
N ARG A 317 16.76 -0.23 -9.96
CA ARG A 317 16.84 0.61 -11.16
C ARG A 317 18.28 0.80 -11.67
N PHE A 318 19.25 0.17 -11.03
CA PHE A 318 20.66 0.09 -11.41
C PHE A 318 21.07 -1.35 -11.78
N ASP A 319 20.92 -2.30 -10.85
CA ASP A 319 21.13 -3.74 -11.06
C ASP A 319 20.21 -4.55 -10.12
N SER A 320 19.57 -5.59 -10.66
CA SER A 320 18.72 -6.52 -9.91
C SER A 320 19.51 -7.57 -9.11
N GLY A 321 20.82 -7.68 -9.32
CA GLY A 321 21.75 -8.39 -8.46
C GLY A 321 22.02 -7.68 -7.12
N PHE A 322 22.80 -8.30 -6.25
CA PHE A 322 23.35 -7.63 -5.06
C PHE A 322 24.56 -6.78 -5.45
N VAL A 323 24.58 -5.53 -5.00
CA VAL A 323 25.76 -4.68 -4.92
C VAL A 323 26.29 -4.72 -3.46
N LEU A 324 27.60 -4.60 -3.31
CA LEU A 324 28.34 -4.52 -2.03
C LEU A 324 29.06 -3.16 -1.93
#